data_AF-A0A4U7E6J3-F1
#
_entry.id   AF-A0A4U7E6J3-F1
#
_cell.length_a   1.000
_cell.length_b   1.000
_cell.length_c   1.000
_cell.angle_alpha   90.00
_cell.angle_beta   90.00
_cell.angle_gamma   90.00
#
_symmetry.space_group_name_H-M   'P 1'
#
loop_
_entity.id
_entity.type
_entity.pdbx_description
1 polymer ?
#
loop_
_entity_poly.entity_id
_entity_poly.type
_entity_poly.pdbx_seq_one_letter_code
_entity_poly.pdbx_strand_id
1 'polypeptide(L)'
;MADVSLFRRDGREDADSVEDRAQIILITGLTLAVLFVAVVLLLNTVIYTENLATRGADAGGAEAIEFRDGVTEDLIEIMHREHRNASAGDVGDEFDARVATYARTVADLRARDGVIADVTVTGTKPGTLIFQNETSTGLRNMTNRSGTTPDWTVASDVNQTRDYQLTVDSTRVSNDESGAFAVVTERPGANWSVTLSNDAPDAINVTVSNGTGNGTTNVSKRFPHETGANVTIDLTAGTVDGDRFSQLVWAEGVQNGNDTYDIRYRNGDEAFGTYSFVIDDPDDTASDWSSRPYVADALYRVNVEIRHRTPELTYGEEVRLAPGERDA
;
A
#
# COMPACT_ATOMS: atom_id res chain seq x y z
N MET A 1 119.35 3.09 -15.54
CA MET A 1 118.73 2.21 -16.55
C MET A 1 117.29 2.02 -16.13
N ALA A 2 116.38 2.50 -16.97
CA ALA A 2 114.94 2.56 -16.77
C ALA A 2 114.25 1.36 -17.46
N ASP A 3 112.92 1.31 -17.33
CA ASP A 3 111.92 0.47 -18.02
C ASP A 3 111.69 -0.97 -17.51
N VAL A 4 110.46 -1.53 -17.49
CA VAL A 4 109.06 -1.11 -17.30
C VAL A 4 108.21 -2.40 -17.39
N SER A 5 106.99 -2.36 -16.82
CA SER A 5 105.81 -3.23 -17.02
C SER A 5 105.77 -4.60 -16.30
N LEU A 6 104.91 -4.82 -15.30
CA LEU A 6 103.43 -4.83 -15.23
C LEU A 6 102.79 -5.99 -16.01
N PHE A 7 102.12 -6.94 -15.33
CA PHE A 7 100.66 -6.92 -15.10
C PHE A 7 100.13 -8.21 -14.43
N ARG A 8 99.17 -7.98 -13.51
CA ARG A 8 98.02 -8.81 -13.10
C ARG A 8 98.21 -10.16 -12.36
N ARG A 9 97.75 -10.15 -11.11
CA ARG A 9 96.55 -10.91 -10.74
C ARG A 9 95.80 -10.18 -9.61
N ASP A 10 94.61 -9.67 -9.95
CA ASP A 10 93.68 -9.00 -9.04
C ASP A 10 93.21 -9.99 -7.96
N GLY A 11 93.23 -9.52 -6.71
CA GLY A 11 92.38 -10.02 -5.65
C GLY A 11 91.03 -9.33 -5.76
N ARG A 12 89.98 -10.10 -6.00
CA ARG A 12 88.60 -9.62 -5.93
C ARG A 12 87.76 -10.76 -5.39
N GLU A 13 87.60 -10.79 -4.07
CA GLU A 13 86.65 -11.62 -3.33
C GLU A 13 86.85 -11.24 -1.86
N ASP A 14 86.13 -10.22 -1.36
CA ASP A 14 85.70 -10.13 0.06
C ASP A 14 85.09 -8.77 0.45
N ALA A 15 85.26 -7.71 -0.35
CA ALA A 15 84.59 -6.41 -0.11
C ALA A 15 83.11 -6.40 -0.55
N ASP A 16 82.75 -7.12 -1.62
CA ASP A 16 81.39 -7.14 -2.16
C ASP A 16 80.35 -7.79 -1.20
N SER A 17 80.78 -8.68 -0.28
CA SER A 17 79.84 -9.46 0.56
C SER A 17 79.28 -8.72 1.79
N VAL A 18 79.94 -7.64 2.25
CA VAL A 18 79.52 -6.83 3.40
C VAL A 18 78.65 -5.67 2.96
N GLU A 19 78.98 -5.05 1.83
CA GLU A 19 78.18 -3.99 1.20
C GLU A 19 76.80 -4.53 0.79
N ASP A 20 76.74 -5.74 0.21
CA ASP A 20 75.47 -6.40 -0.14
C ASP A 20 74.60 -6.69 1.09
N ARG A 21 75.18 -7.07 2.24
CA ARG A 21 74.41 -7.35 3.47
C ARG A 21 73.89 -6.07 4.13
N ALA A 22 74.70 -5.02 4.19
CA ALA A 22 74.27 -3.71 4.70
C ALA A 22 73.18 -3.10 3.82
N GLN A 23 73.31 -3.25 2.50
CA GLN A 23 72.32 -2.80 1.52
C GLN A 23 71.02 -3.61 1.60
N ILE A 24 71.08 -4.93 1.79
CA ILE A 24 69.90 -5.77 2.02
C ILE A 24 69.18 -5.37 3.31
N ILE A 25 69.89 -5.05 4.39
CA ILE A 25 69.27 -4.56 5.64
C ILE A 25 68.58 -3.20 5.41
N LEU A 26 69.20 -2.30 4.64
CA LEU A 26 68.64 -0.98 4.37
C LEU A 26 67.41 -1.06 3.46
N ILE A 27 67.44 -1.94 2.45
CA ILE A 27 66.29 -2.21 1.56
C ILE A 27 65.15 -2.87 2.35
N THR A 28 65.44 -3.90 3.15
CA THR A 28 64.42 -4.58 3.96
C THR A 28 63.81 -3.64 5.01
N GLY A 29 64.63 -2.83 5.68
CA GLY A 29 64.16 -1.80 6.61
C GLY A 29 63.26 -0.74 5.95
N LEU A 30 63.64 -0.25 4.77
CA LEU A 30 62.83 0.70 4.01
C LEU A 30 61.50 0.07 3.54
N THR A 31 61.53 -1.17 3.03
CA THR A 31 60.31 -1.86 2.61
C THR A 31 59.34 -2.07 3.77
N LEU A 32 59.84 -2.43 4.96
CA LEU A 32 59.02 -2.54 6.17
C LEU A 32 58.42 -1.19 6.57
N ALA A 33 59.21 -0.11 6.54
CA ALA A 33 58.72 1.22 6.87
C ALA A 33 57.60 1.68 5.91
N VAL A 34 57.77 1.48 4.60
CA VAL A 34 56.75 1.79 3.59
C VAL A 34 55.50 0.94 3.80
N LEU A 35 55.66 -0.34 4.15
CA LEU A 35 54.54 -1.24 4.41
C LEU A 35 53.77 -0.81 5.67
N PHE A 36 54.44 -0.37 6.72
CA PHE A 36 53.78 0.19 7.91
C PHE A 36 53.03 1.49 7.59
N VAL A 37 53.62 2.40 6.81
CA VAL A 37 52.93 3.63 6.39
C VAL A 37 51.71 3.30 5.54
N ALA A 38 51.81 2.34 4.62
CA ALA A 38 50.69 1.87 3.82
C ALA A 38 49.60 1.24 4.69
N VAL A 39 49.97 0.41 5.68
CA VAL A 39 49.01 -0.18 6.64
C VAL A 39 48.33 0.88 7.48
N VAL A 40 49.05 1.90 7.96
CA VAL A 40 48.47 3.01 8.74
C VAL A 40 47.55 3.88 7.89
N LEU A 41 47.93 4.16 6.64
CA LEU A 41 47.08 4.89 5.71
C LEU A 41 45.83 4.09 5.36
N LEU A 42 45.96 2.78 5.12
CA LEU A 42 44.83 1.89 4.88
C LEU A 42 43.93 1.79 6.12
N LEU A 43 44.49 1.70 7.33
CA LEU A 43 43.71 1.67 8.57
C LEU A 43 42.94 2.98 8.78
N ASN A 44 43.60 4.13 8.60
CA ASN A 44 42.95 5.43 8.67
C ASN A 44 41.89 5.61 7.57
N THR A 45 42.12 5.04 6.38
CA THR A 45 41.15 5.06 5.28
C THR A 45 39.98 4.13 5.55
N VAL A 46 40.20 2.94 6.13
CA VAL A 46 39.13 2.01 6.51
C VAL A 46 38.28 2.62 7.62
N ILE A 47 38.89 3.21 8.66
CA ILE A 47 38.14 3.92 9.71
C ILE A 47 37.37 5.11 9.13
N TYR A 48 37.95 5.84 8.18
CA TYR A 48 37.28 6.94 7.50
C TYR A 48 36.14 6.45 6.60
N THR A 49 36.32 5.33 5.92
CA THR A 49 35.33 4.75 4.99
C THR A 49 34.21 4.04 5.75
N GLU A 50 34.49 3.42 6.90
CA GLU A 50 33.50 2.79 7.78
C GLU A 50 32.63 3.84 8.48
N ASN A 51 33.21 4.98 8.87
CA ASN A 51 32.46 6.16 9.34
C ASN A 51 31.67 6.84 8.21
N LEU A 52 32.12 6.75 6.96
CA LEU A 52 31.43 7.33 5.81
C LEU A 52 30.32 6.40 5.27
N ALA A 53 30.49 5.09 5.36
CA ALA A 53 29.50 4.10 4.93
C ALA A 53 28.28 4.07 5.85
N THR A 54 28.45 4.31 7.15
CA THR A 54 27.33 4.46 8.10
C THR A 54 26.64 5.82 8.03
N ARG A 55 27.36 6.90 7.65
CA ARG A 55 26.76 8.25 7.50
C ARG A 55 26.23 8.59 6.10
N GLY A 56 26.71 7.91 5.06
CA GLY A 56 26.42 8.24 3.66
C GLY A 56 25.29 7.43 3.04
N ALA A 57 24.94 6.27 3.62
CA ALA A 57 23.87 5.42 3.12
C ALA A 57 22.54 5.58 3.89
N ASP A 58 22.55 6.23 5.06
CA ASP A 58 21.40 6.26 5.97
C ASP A 58 21.27 7.61 6.71
N ALA A 59 21.09 8.70 5.96
CA ALA A 59 20.88 10.04 6.51
C ALA A 59 19.47 10.21 7.16
N GLY A 60 19.03 9.23 7.96
CA GLY A 60 17.73 9.19 8.64
C GLY A 60 16.49 9.11 7.72
N GLY A 61 16.69 9.13 6.40
CA GLY A 61 15.60 9.18 5.42
C GLY A 61 14.80 7.87 5.35
N ALA A 62 15.47 6.73 5.48
CA ALA A 62 14.80 5.42 5.52
C ALA A 62 13.89 5.32 6.76
N GLU A 63 14.39 5.70 7.94
CA GLU A 63 13.60 5.73 9.17
C GLU A 63 12.38 6.66 9.06
N ALA A 64 12.53 7.84 8.44
CA ALA A 64 11.42 8.77 8.25
C ALA A 64 10.33 8.21 7.31
N ILE A 65 10.72 7.46 6.28
CA ILE A 65 9.79 6.78 5.37
C ILE A 65 9.10 5.62 6.08
N GLU A 66 9.84 4.76 6.78
CA GLU A 66 9.27 3.67 7.59
C GLU A 66 8.29 4.19 8.63
N PHE A 67 8.63 5.32 9.27
CA PHE A 67 7.76 5.99 10.22
C PHE A 67 6.46 6.48 9.55
N ARG A 68 6.58 7.16 8.41
CA ARG A 68 5.43 7.66 7.63
C ARG A 68 4.52 6.52 7.19
N ASP A 69 5.09 5.44 6.65
CA ASP A 69 4.33 4.31 6.13
C ASP A 69 3.63 3.56 7.28
N GLY A 70 4.31 3.34 8.41
CA GLY A 70 3.70 2.75 9.61
C GLY A 70 2.58 3.62 10.20
N VAL A 71 2.76 4.94 10.29
CA VAL A 71 1.70 5.87 10.70
C VAL A 71 0.52 5.81 9.73
N THR A 72 0.79 5.74 8.42
CA THR A 72 -0.27 5.67 7.40
C THR A 72 -1.09 4.39 7.56
N GLU A 73 -0.44 3.24 7.74
CA GLU A 73 -1.09 1.94 7.98
C GLU A 73 -1.94 1.94 9.26
N ASP A 74 -1.37 2.41 10.38
CA ASP A 74 -2.07 2.50 11.67
C ASP A 74 -3.31 3.41 11.59
N LEU A 75 -3.20 4.54 10.90
CA LEU A 75 -4.32 5.49 10.75
C LEU A 75 -5.41 4.94 9.82
N ILE A 76 -5.06 4.16 8.80
CA ILE A 76 -6.02 3.43 7.97
C ILE A 76 -6.76 2.38 8.81
N GLU A 77 -6.08 1.64 9.69
CA GLU A 77 -6.74 0.68 10.59
C GLU A 77 -7.69 1.39 11.57
N ILE A 78 -7.26 2.51 12.16
CA ILE A 78 -8.12 3.34 13.02
C ILE A 78 -9.36 3.78 12.25
N MET A 79 -9.21 4.28 11.02
CA MET A 79 -10.34 4.70 10.18
C MET A 79 -11.32 3.56 9.93
N HIS A 80 -10.85 2.38 9.52
CA HIS A 80 -11.73 1.21 9.31
C HIS A 80 -12.44 0.79 10.60
N ARG A 81 -11.77 0.91 11.75
CA ARG A 81 -12.37 0.62 13.05
C ARG A 81 -13.50 1.59 13.38
N GLU A 82 -13.29 2.89 13.19
CA GLU A 82 -14.33 3.89 13.46
C GLU A 82 -15.51 3.73 12.49
N HIS A 83 -15.26 3.43 11.21
CA HIS A 83 -16.32 3.08 10.25
C HIS A 83 -17.19 1.90 10.72
N ARG A 84 -16.57 0.85 11.30
CA ARG A 84 -17.31 -0.32 11.83
C ARG A 84 -18.10 -0.02 13.11
N ASN A 85 -17.63 0.94 13.90
CA ASN A 85 -18.28 1.33 15.15
C ASN A 85 -19.28 2.47 14.98
N ALA A 86 -19.36 3.06 13.79
CA ALA A 86 -20.24 4.16 13.45
C ALA A 86 -21.71 3.83 13.77
N SER A 87 -22.16 4.24 14.95
CA SER A 87 -23.55 4.15 15.37
C SER A 87 -24.15 5.56 15.32
N ALA A 88 -24.67 5.97 14.16
CA ALA A 88 -25.40 7.22 13.94
C ALA A 88 -24.87 8.41 14.77
N GLY A 89 -23.71 8.97 14.41
CA GLY A 89 -23.14 10.15 15.05
C GLY A 89 -21.61 10.23 15.02
N ASP A 90 -21.11 11.21 14.25
CA ASP A 90 -19.80 11.88 14.29
C ASP A 90 -18.51 11.02 14.26
N VAL A 91 -18.43 10.13 13.28
CA VAL A 91 -17.22 9.34 12.96
C VAL A 91 -15.97 10.22 12.77
N GLY A 92 -16.15 11.46 12.30
CA GLY A 92 -15.06 12.43 12.18
C GLY A 92 -14.45 12.80 13.53
N ASP A 93 -15.29 13.23 14.48
CA ASP A 93 -14.85 13.59 15.82
C ASP A 93 -14.24 12.39 16.57
N GLU A 94 -14.84 11.20 16.42
CA GLU A 94 -14.30 9.97 17.01
C GLU A 94 -12.93 9.62 16.45
N PHE A 95 -12.78 9.68 15.12
CA PHE A 95 -11.49 9.48 14.46
C PHE A 95 -10.44 10.50 14.94
N ASP A 96 -10.76 11.80 14.98
CA ASP A 96 -9.84 12.83 15.43
C ASP A 96 -9.38 12.61 16.88
N ALA A 97 -10.29 12.21 17.77
CA ALA A 97 -9.95 11.87 19.15
C ALA A 97 -9.03 10.64 19.27
N ARG A 98 -9.21 9.65 18.39
CA ARG A 98 -8.35 8.45 18.32
C ARG A 98 -6.98 8.79 17.77
N VAL A 99 -6.90 9.56 16.68
CA VAL A 99 -5.62 10.02 16.12
C VAL A 99 -4.86 10.87 17.13
N ALA A 100 -5.51 11.76 17.86
CA ALA A 100 -4.85 12.55 18.89
C ALA A 100 -4.27 11.68 20.03
N THR A 101 -4.89 10.55 20.33
CA THR A 101 -4.39 9.58 21.33
C THR A 101 -3.22 8.77 20.78
N TYR A 102 -3.33 8.32 19.53
CA TYR A 102 -2.26 7.65 18.79
C TYR A 102 -1.01 8.54 18.68
N ALA A 103 -1.18 9.79 18.21
CA ALA A 103 -0.11 10.76 18.04
C ALA A 103 0.65 11.01 19.35
N ARG A 104 -0.06 11.15 20.48
CA ARG A 104 0.58 11.28 21.81
C ARG A 104 1.39 10.05 22.20
N THR A 105 0.88 8.86 21.89
CA THR A 105 1.54 7.59 22.21
C THR A 105 2.83 7.43 21.40
N VAL A 106 2.74 7.66 20.09
CA VAL A 106 3.88 7.61 19.17
C VAL A 106 4.93 8.67 19.51
N ALA A 107 4.50 9.89 19.85
CA ALA A 107 5.41 10.94 20.28
C ALA A 107 6.17 10.57 21.57
N ASP A 108 5.52 9.98 22.58
CA ASP A 108 6.20 9.53 23.81
C ASP A 108 7.21 8.42 23.52
N LEU A 109 6.84 7.46 22.68
CA LEU A 109 7.73 6.35 22.30
C LEU A 109 8.96 6.89 21.57
N ARG A 110 8.76 7.72 20.53
CA ARG A 110 9.84 8.27 19.70
C ARG A 110 10.74 9.25 20.47
N ALA A 111 10.19 9.97 21.45
CA ALA A 111 10.99 10.85 22.32
C ALA A 111 12.04 10.07 23.13
N ARG A 112 11.79 8.80 23.46
CA ARG A 112 12.76 7.93 24.16
C ARG A 112 13.97 7.60 23.29
N ASP A 113 13.79 7.62 21.97
CA ASP A 113 14.82 7.41 20.96
C ASP A 113 15.46 8.74 20.51
N GLY A 114 15.09 9.87 21.14
CA GLY A 114 15.61 11.20 20.78
C GLY A 114 14.99 11.80 19.52
N VAL A 115 13.86 11.25 19.07
CA VAL A 115 13.12 11.66 17.87
C VAL A 115 11.90 12.49 18.28
N ILE A 116 11.66 13.61 17.60
CA ILE A 116 10.42 14.38 17.73
C ILE A 116 9.49 13.95 16.60
N ALA A 117 8.43 13.24 16.96
CA ALA A 117 7.36 12.82 16.05
C ALA A 117 6.07 13.59 16.35
N ASP A 118 5.39 14.04 15.30
CA ASP A 118 4.10 14.72 15.39
C ASP A 118 3.18 14.22 14.28
N VAL A 119 1.92 13.95 14.62
CA VAL A 119 0.90 13.45 13.71
C VAL A 119 -0.37 14.24 13.98
N THR A 120 -0.83 15.00 12.99
CA THR A 120 -1.94 15.94 13.14
C THR A 120 -2.92 15.81 11.98
N VAL A 121 -4.21 15.66 12.26
CA VAL A 121 -5.25 15.73 11.22
C VAL A 121 -5.40 17.19 10.76
N THR A 122 -5.25 17.43 9.45
CA THR A 122 -5.34 18.77 8.85
C THR A 122 -6.64 19.00 8.11
N GLY A 123 -7.35 17.94 7.73
CA GLY A 123 -8.68 18.05 7.14
C GLY A 123 -9.37 16.71 6.94
N THR A 124 -10.69 16.71 6.97
CA THR A 124 -11.53 15.55 6.74
C THR A 124 -12.52 15.84 5.61
N LYS A 125 -12.86 14.81 4.83
CA LYS A 125 -14.01 14.81 3.92
C LYS A 125 -14.99 13.77 4.46
N PRO A 126 -16.17 14.18 4.95
CA PRO A 126 -17.24 13.26 5.31
C PRO A 126 -17.60 12.36 4.15
N GLY A 127 -18.15 11.19 4.47
CA GLY A 127 -18.70 10.26 3.52
C GLY A 127 -19.77 9.41 4.18
N THR A 128 -20.26 8.44 3.43
CA THR A 128 -21.31 7.54 3.89
C THR A 128 -20.89 6.10 3.62
N LEU A 129 -20.86 5.29 4.67
CA LEU A 129 -20.61 3.85 4.58
C LEU A 129 -21.94 3.14 4.32
N ILE A 130 -22.00 2.44 3.20
CA ILE A 130 -23.10 1.55 2.86
C ILE A 130 -22.61 0.11 3.01
N PHE A 131 -23.31 -0.71 3.79
CA PHE A 131 -22.83 -2.07 4.04
C PHE A 131 -23.93 -3.10 4.33
N GLN A 132 -23.60 -4.35 4.05
CA GLN A 132 -24.34 -5.53 4.47
C GLN A 132 -23.36 -6.49 5.11
N ASN A 133 -23.49 -6.74 6.42
CA ASN A 133 -22.68 -7.72 7.15
C ASN A 133 -23.39 -9.07 7.26
N GLU A 134 -22.68 -10.10 7.73
CA GLU A 134 -23.26 -11.36 8.17
C GLU A 134 -23.97 -11.16 9.53
N THR A 135 -25.10 -11.84 9.73
CA THR A 135 -25.83 -11.85 11.02
C THR A 135 -25.89 -13.25 11.60
N SER A 136 -26.51 -13.42 12.77
CA SER A 136 -26.76 -14.74 13.37
C SER A 136 -27.56 -15.71 12.47
N THR A 137 -28.27 -15.19 11.47
CA THR A 137 -28.98 -15.95 10.43
C THR A 137 -28.12 -16.26 9.20
N GLY A 138 -26.85 -15.88 9.21
CA GLY A 138 -25.90 -16.03 8.11
C GLY A 138 -25.95 -14.93 7.05
N LEU A 139 -25.34 -15.24 5.91
CA LEU A 139 -25.34 -14.42 4.70
C LEU A 139 -26.77 -14.30 4.15
N ARG A 140 -27.03 -13.19 3.45
CA ARG A 140 -28.30 -12.97 2.73
C ARG A 140 -28.02 -12.63 1.28
N ASN A 141 -29.08 -12.68 0.48
CA ASN A 141 -29.05 -12.21 -0.89
C ASN A 141 -28.71 -10.72 -1.02
N MET A 142 -28.16 -10.30 -2.16
CA MET A 142 -27.80 -8.92 -2.49
C MET A 142 -29.02 -8.07 -2.91
N THR A 143 -30.15 -8.23 -2.21
CA THR A 143 -31.41 -7.54 -2.51
C THR A 143 -31.58 -6.27 -1.68
N ASN A 144 -32.56 -5.45 -2.07
CA ASN A 144 -32.92 -4.24 -1.34
C ASN A 144 -33.32 -4.51 0.13
N ARG A 145 -33.58 -3.46 0.90
CA ARG A 145 -33.95 -3.56 2.33
C ARG A 145 -35.12 -4.50 2.64
N SER A 146 -36.15 -4.53 1.79
CA SER A 146 -37.30 -5.42 2.00
C SER A 146 -37.00 -6.90 1.69
N GLY A 147 -35.86 -7.18 1.07
CA GLY A 147 -35.48 -8.54 0.66
C GLY A 147 -36.20 -9.04 -0.59
N THR A 148 -36.99 -8.20 -1.26
CA THR A 148 -37.96 -8.61 -2.29
C THR A 148 -37.61 -8.14 -3.69
N THR A 149 -36.71 -7.16 -3.82
CA THR A 149 -36.37 -6.57 -5.11
C THR A 149 -34.92 -6.92 -5.45
N PRO A 150 -34.70 -7.84 -6.42
CA PRO A 150 -33.36 -8.25 -6.83
C PRO A 150 -32.64 -7.22 -7.69
N ASP A 151 -33.38 -6.47 -8.51
CA ASP A 151 -32.84 -5.35 -9.27
C ASP A 151 -33.13 -4.05 -8.52
N TRP A 152 -32.10 -3.39 -7.99
CA TRP A 152 -32.31 -2.19 -7.19
C TRP A 152 -31.11 -1.25 -7.22
N THR A 153 -31.37 0.03 -6.99
CA THR A 153 -30.33 1.06 -6.82
C THR A 153 -29.83 1.03 -5.38
N VAL A 154 -28.55 0.70 -5.22
CA VAL A 154 -27.86 0.64 -3.93
C VAL A 154 -27.47 2.04 -3.47
N ALA A 155 -27.00 2.87 -4.39
CA ALA A 155 -26.71 4.28 -4.15
C ALA A 155 -27.02 5.07 -5.41
N SER A 156 -27.64 6.22 -5.26
CA SER A 156 -27.93 7.15 -6.37
C SER A 156 -27.10 8.42 -6.23
N ASP A 157 -26.88 9.09 -7.36
CA ASP A 157 -26.25 10.41 -7.42
C ASP A 157 -24.85 10.47 -6.76
N VAL A 158 -24.09 9.38 -6.87
CA VAL A 158 -22.74 9.26 -6.30
C VAL A 158 -21.72 9.98 -7.18
N ASN A 159 -20.86 10.82 -6.60
CA ASN A 159 -19.74 11.42 -7.34
C ASN A 159 -18.52 10.50 -7.34
N GLN A 160 -18.18 9.96 -6.16
CA GLN A 160 -17.03 9.09 -5.98
C GLN A 160 -17.34 7.93 -5.02
N THR A 161 -16.79 6.76 -5.32
CA THR A 161 -16.84 5.57 -4.46
C THR A 161 -15.44 5.08 -4.12
N ARG A 162 -15.31 4.53 -2.91
CA ARG A 162 -14.09 4.02 -2.33
C ARG A 162 -14.35 2.76 -1.52
N ASP A 163 -13.29 1.98 -1.33
CA ASP A 163 -13.29 0.81 -0.45
C ASP A 163 -14.44 -0.16 -0.73
N TYR A 164 -14.70 -0.38 -2.02
CA TYR A 164 -15.79 -1.24 -2.44
C TYR A 164 -15.35 -2.68 -2.45
N GLN A 165 -15.63 -3.33 -1.33
CA GLN A 165 -15.41 -4.74 -1.13
C GLN A 165 -16.74 -5.50 -1.12
N LEU A 166 -16.76 -6.61 -1.83
CA LEU A 166 -17.85 -7.58 -1.90
C LEU A 166 -17.29 -8.93 -1.46
N THR A 167 -18.03 -9.70 -0.68
CA THR A 167 -17.68 -11.10 -0.39
C THR A 167 -18.91 -11.95 -0.66
N VAL A 168 -18.77 -12.95 -1.53
CA VAL A 168 -19.87 -13.83 -1.95
C VAL A 168 -19.63 -15.26 -1.49
N ASP A 169 -20.70 -15.94 -1.10
CA ASP A 169 -20.70 -17.38 -0.93
C ASP A 169 -20.70 -18.03 -2.31
N SER A 170 -19.57 -18.62 -2.69
CA SER A 170 -19.37 -19.23 -4.01
C SER A 170 -20.43 -20.30 -4.34
N THR A 171 -20.98 -20.99 -3.34
CA THR A 171 -22.01 -22.03 -3.54
C THR A 171 -23.41 -21.46 -3.79
N ARG A 172 -23.55 -20.14 -3.62
CA ARG A 172 -24.80 -19.39 -3.74
C ARG A 172 -24.73 -18.32 -4.82
N VAL A 173 -23.72 -18.38 -5.68
CA VAL A 173 -23.62 -17.58 -6.92
C VAL A 173 -24.17 -18.40 -8.08
N SER A 174 -24.99 -17.79 -8.94
CA SER A 174 -25.53 -18.47 -10.12
C SER A 174 -24.44 -19.03 -11.04
N ASN A 175 -24.73 -20.19 -11.64
CA ASN A 175 -23.88 -20.81 -12.66
C ASN A 175 -24.22 -20.37 -14.09
N ASP A 176 -25.27 -19.57 -14.27
CA ASP A 176 -25.69 -19.01 -15.56
C ASP A 176 -25.23 -17.56 -15.68
N GLU A 177 -24.32 -17.29 -16.61
CA GLU A 177 -23.80 -15.93 -16.86
C GLU A 177 -24.92 -14.95 -17.29
N SER A 178 -25.98 -15.43 -17.96
CA SER A 178 -27.04 -14.56 -18.47
C SER A 178 -27.98 -14.01 -17.40
N GLY A 179 -28.09 -14.72 -16.27
CA GLY A 179 -28.87 -14.34 -15.09
C GLY A 179 -28.00 -14.07 -13.86
N ALA A 180 -26.69 -13.99 -14.03
CA ALA A 180 -25.75 -13.82 -12.93
C ALA A 180 -25.94 -12.49 -12.20
N PHE A 181 -25.54 -12.47 -10.92
CA PHE A 181 -25.47 -11.25 -10.13
C PHE A 181 -24.47 -10.27 -10.75
N ALA A 182 -24.88 -9.01 -10.87
CA ALA A 182 -24.02 -7.96 -11.39
C ALA A 182 -24.08 -6.66 -10.58
N VAL A 183 -22.90 -6.07 -10.39
CA VAL A 183 -22.74 -4.68 -9.94
C VAL A 183 -22.63 -3.81 -11.17
N VAL A 184 -23.50 -2.81 -11.29
CA VAL A 184 -23.58 -1.93 -12.46
C VAL A 184 -23.44 -0.49 -12.01
N THR A 185 -22.59 0.26 -12.69
CA THR A 185 -22.53 1.71 -12.59
C THR A 185 -22.85 2.32 -13.94
N GLU A 186 -23.69 3.36 -13.94
CA GLU A 186 -24.10 4.00 -15.19
C GLU A 186 -24.28 5.50 -15.03
N ARG A 187 -23.94 6.22 -16.10
CA ARG A 187 -24.29 7.62 -16.30
C ARG A 187 -24.57 7.87 -17.78
N PRO A 188 -25.11 9.04 -18.17
CA PRO A 188 -25.34 9.33 -19.57
C PRO A 188 -24.07 9.15 -20.43
N GLY A 189 -24.11 8.20 -21.37
CA GLY A 189 -23.01 7.94 -22.32
C GLY A 189 -21.91 6.98 -21.83
N ALA A 190 -21.98 6.47 -20.59
CA ALA A 190 -21.04 5.48 -20.07
C ALA A 190 -21.72 4.47 -19.14
N ASN A 191 -21.36 3.20 -19.27
CA ASN A 191 -21.74 2.14 -18.35
C ASN A 191 -20.52 1.28 -18.02
N TRP A 192 -20.53 0.72 -16.83
CA TRP A 192 -19.54 -0.22 -16.38
C TRP A 192 -20.23 -1.26 -15.51
N SER A 193 -19.79 -2.51 -15.58
CA SER A 193 -20.36 -3.56 -14.73
C SER A 193 -19.38 -4.69 -14.47
N VAL A 194 -19.62 -5.39 -13.37
CA VAL A 194 -18.95 -6.63 -12.99
C VAL A 194 -20.02 -7.67 -12.76
N THR A 195 -19.92 -8.79 -13.47
CA THR A 195 -20.83 -9.92 -13.36
C THR A 195 -20.09 -11.10 -12.74
N LEU A 196 -20.72 -11.75 -11.76
CA LEU A 196 -20.17 -12.89 -11.03
C LEU A 196 -20.97 -14.15 -11.36
N SER A 197 -20.30 -15.16 -11.90
CA SER A 197 -20.89 -16.48 -12.10
C SER A 197 -19.98 -17.57 -11.55
N ASN A 198 -20.57 -18.68 -11.13
CA ASN A 198 -19.84 -19.84 -10.65
C ASN A 198 -20.27 -21.09 -11.43
N ASP A 199 -19.52 -21.42 -12.48
CA ASP A 199 -19.73 -22.64 -13.27
C ASP A 199 -18.90 -23.84 -12.77
N ALA A 200 -18.08 -23.66 -11.72
CA ALA A 200 -17.19 -24.69 -11.18
C ALA A 200 -16.99 -24.54 -9.66
N PRO A 201 -17.13 -25.63 -8.87
CA PRO A 201 -17.16 -25.54 -7.40
C PRO A 201 -15.89 -24.98 -6.74
N ASP A 202 -14.78 -24.92 -7.46
CA ASP A 202 -13.45 -24.47 -7.05
C ASP A 202 -12.98 -23.22 -7.82
N ALA A 203 -13.88 -22.53 -8.52
CA ALA A 203 -13.55 -21.28 -9.19
C ALA A 203 -14.75 -20.36 -9.43
N ILE A 204 -14.49 -19.05 -9.40
CA ILE A 204 -15.46 -18.02 -9.76
C ILE A 204 -15.05 -17.33 -11.07
N ASN A 205 -16.01 -17.06 -11.94
CA ASN A 205 -15.80 -16.23 -13.12
C ASN A 205 -16.20 -14.80 -12.80
N VAL A 206 -15.29 -13.87 -13.09
CA VAL A 206 -15.52 -12.43 -12.96
C VAL A 206 -15.43 -11.83 -14.36
N THR A 207 -16.56 -11.35 -14.85
CA THR A 207 -16.66 -10.68 -16.15
C THR A 207 -16.81 -9.17 -15.93
N VAL A 208 -15.83 -8.39 -16.41
CA VAL A 208 -15.90 -6.92 -16.42
C VAL A 208 -16.38 -6.48 -17.79
N SER A 209 -17.40 -5.62 -17.81
CA SER A 209 -17.92 -4.98 -19.02
C SER A 209 -17.79 -3.47 -18.88
N ASN A 210 -17.13 -2.83 -19.84
CA ASN A 210 -17.02 -1.37 -19.94
C ASN A 210 -17.63 -0.91 -21.26
N GLY A 211 -18.69 -0.10 -21.17
CA GLY A 211 -19.34 0.55 -22.30
C GLY A 211 -19.09 2.05 -22.28
N THR A 212 -18.32 2.57 -23.24
CA THR A 212 -18.16 4.01 -23.45
C THR A 212 -18.58 4.38 -24.87
N GLY A 213 -19.53 5.30 -25.01
CA GLY A 213 -20.07 5.69 -26.32
C GLY A 213 -20.79 4.52 -27.02
N ASN A 214 -20.26 4.08 -28.18
CA ASN A 214 -20.91 3.09 -29.06
C ASN A 214 -20.28 1.68 -29.00
N GLY A 215 -19.32 1.45 -28.10
CA GLY A 215 -18.62 0.17 -27.97
C GLY A 215 -18.70 -0.37 -26.55
N THR A 216 -18.83 -1.69 -26.43
CA THR A 216 -18.75 -2.42 -25.15
C THR A 216 -17.59 -3.40 -25.23
N THR A 217 -16.73 -3.38 -24.22
CA THR A 217 -15.63 -4.33 -24.07
C THR A 217 -15.92 -5.25 -22.89
N ASN A 218 -15.95 -6.56 -23.14
CA ASN A 218 -16.13 -7.57 -22.11
C ASN A 218 -14.84 -8.37 -21.93
N VAL A 219 -14.35 -8.45 -20.70
CA VAL A 219 -13.20 -9.28 -20.34
C VAL A 219 -13.56 -10.15 -19.15
N SER A 220 -13.45 -11.47 -19.34
CA SER A 220 -13.71 -12.44 -18.28
C SER A 220 -12.41 -13.11 -17.84
N LYS A 221 -12.29 -13.36 -16.54
CA LYS A 221 -11.21 -14.15 -15.96
C LYS A 221 -11.79 -15.07 -14.88
N ARG A 222 -11.26 -16.29 -14.82
CA ARG A 222 -11.56 -17.28 -13.79
C ARG A 222 -10.54 -17.18 -12.66
N PHE A 223 -11.03 -17.23 -11.42
CA PHE A 223 -10.23 -17.17 -10.20
C PHE A 223 -10.47 -18.44 -9.38
N PRO A 224 -9.42 -19.23 -9.09
CA PRO A 224 -9.55 -20.43 -8.28
C PRO A 224 -9.80 -20.07 -6.81
N HIS A 225 -10.59 -20.88 -6.12
CA HIS A 225 -10.80 -20.79 -4.67
C HIS A 225 -11.02 -22.19 -4.06
N GLU A 226 -10.90 -22.31 -2.74
CA GLU A 226 -11.22 -23.57 -2.07
C GLU A 226 -12.72 -23.89 -2.21
N THR A 227 -13.08 -25.15 -2.43
CA THR A 227 -14.48 -25.54 -2.63
C THR A 227 -15.33 -25.17 -1.42
N GLY A 228 -16.38 -24.38 -1.67
CA GLY A 228 -17.29 -23.89 -0.63
C GLY A 228 -16.75 -22.71 0.18
N ALA A 229 -15.59 -22.16 -0.18
CA ALA A 229 -15.11 -20.92 0.41
C ALA A 229 -15.89 -19.70 -0.11
N ASN A 230 -15.94 -18.67 0.72
CA ASN A 230 -16.38 -17.36 0.27
C ASN A 230 -15.26 -16.72 -0.56
N VAL A 231 -15.64 -15.96 -1.59
CA VAL A 231 -14.71 -15.22 -2.45
C VAL A 231 -14.87 -13.74 -2.17
N THR A 232 -13.78 -13.05 -1.88
CA THR A 232 -13.73 -11.60 -1.70
C THR A 232 -13.30 -10.92 -3.01
N ILE A 233 -14.10 -9.99 -3.48
CA ILE A 233 -13.81 -9.12 -4.63
C ILE A 233 -13.66 -7.69 -4.11
N ASP A 234 -12.47 -7.13 -4.23
CA ASP A 234 -12.26 -5.70 -4.03
C ASP A 234 -12.37 -5.02 -5.39
N LEU A 235 -13.50 -4.36 -5.62
CA LEU A 235 -13.83 -3.73 -6.89
C LEU A 235 -12.99 -2.46 -7.11
N THR A 236 -12.70 -1.72 -6.04
CA THR A 236 -11.91 -0.48 -6.07
C THR A 236 -10.42 -0.75 -6.19
N ALA A 237 -9.88 -1.66 -5.39
CA ALA A 237 -8.50 -2.11 -5.54
C ALA A 237 -8.35 -2.90 -6.85
N GLY A 238 -9.35 -3.66 -7.26
CA GLY A 238 -9.36 -4.46 -8.48
C GLY A 238 -8.65 -5.81 -8.33
N THR A 239 -9.00 -6.50 -7.25
CA THR A 239 -8.47 -7.82 -6.88
C THR A 239 -9.62 -8.79 -6.57
N VAL A 240 -9.38 -10.08 -6.79
CA VAL A 240 -10.30 -11.19 -6.46
C VAL A 240 -9.51 -12.19 -5.62
N ASP A 241 -9.90 -12.41 -4.37
CA ASP A 241 -9.15 -13.17 -3.36
C ASP A 241 -7.67 -12.73 -3.26
N GLY A 242 -7.43 -11.41 -3.38
CA GLY A 242 -6.11 -10.80 -3.40
C GLY A 242 -5.38 -10.88 -4.76
N ASP A 243 -5.85 -11.71 -5.69
CA ASP A 243 -5.27 -11.81 -7.03
C ASP A 243 -5.66 -10.62 -7.89
N ARG A 244 -4.66 -9.97 -8.48
CA ARG A 244 -4.86 -8.81 -9.36
C ARG A 244 -5.66 -9.16 -10.62
N PHE A 245 -6.66 -8.33 -10.90
CA PHE A 245 -7.32 -8.27 -12.20
C PHE A 245 -7.16 -6.87 -12.79
N SER A 246 -6.27 -6.72 -13.77
CA SER A 246 -5.96 -5.39 -14.34
C SER A 246 -7.16 -4.71 -15.01
N GLN A 247 -8.14 -5.51 -15.47
CA GLN A 247 -9.34 -5.00 -16.15
C GLN A 247 -10.45 -4.64 -15.17
N LEU A 248 -10.32 -5.06 -13.90
CA LEU A 248 -11.19 -4.61 -12.82
C LEU A 248 -10.72 -3.22 -12.35
N VAL A 249 -11.01 -2.23 -13.18
CA VAL A 249 -10.85 -0.81 -12.85
C VAL A 249 -12.24 -0.30 -12.49
N TRP A 250 -12.46 0.02 -11.22
CA TRP A 250 -13.76 0.48 -10.73
C TRP A 250 -14.34 1.61 -11.59
N ALA A 251 -15.58 1.43 -12.02
CA ALA A 251 -16.39 2.43 -12.72
C ALA A 251 -15.62 3.15 -13.86
N GLU A 252 -14.76 2.43 -14.58
CA GLU A 252 -13.94 3.01 -15.64
C GLU A 252 -14.83 3.67 -16.70
N GLY A 253 -14.56 4.95 -17.01
CA GLY A 253 -15.36 5.74 -17.94
C GLY A 253 -16.67 6.28 -17.36
N VAL A 254 -17.16 5.73 -16.24
CA VAL A 254 -18.34 6.21 -15.49
C VAL A 254 -17.92 7.24 -14.43
N GLN A 255 -17.10 6.85 -13.45
CA GLN A 255 -16.60 7.77 -12.43
C GLN A 255 -15.54 8.70 -13.03
N ASN A 256 -15.83 9.99 -13.13
CA ASN A 256 -14.93 10.99 -13.71
C ASN A 256 -14.65 12.19 -12.79
N GLY A 257 -15.26 12.23 -11.60
CA GLY A 257 -15.12 13.31 -10.61
C GLY A 257 -15.92 14.58 -10.90
N ASN A 258 -16.69 14.62 -11.99
CA ASN A 258 -17.48 15.80 -12.39
C ASN A 258 -18.98 15.50 -12.45
N ASP A 259 -19.34 14.30 -12.92
CA ASP A 259 -20.72 13.85 -13.05
C ASP A 259 -21.04 12.83 -11.96
N THR A 260 -22.30 12.81 -11.52
CA THR A 260 -22.81 11.76 -10.65
C THR A 260 -23.17 10.50 -11.44
N TYR A 261 -23.21 9.38 -10.75
CA TYR A 261 -23.65 8.10 -11.29
C TYR A 261 -24.38 7.28 -10.23
N ASP A 262 -25.12 6.27 -10.68
CA ASP A 262 -25.80 5.35 -9.78
C ASP A 262 -25.04 4.03 -9.67
N ILE A 263 -25.10 3.42 -8.50
CA ILE A 263 -24.66 2.05 -8.24
C ILE A 263 -25.90 1.16 -8.14
N ARG A 264 -26.01 0.18 -9.03
CA ARG A 264 -27.13 -0.75 -9.10
C ARG A 264 -26.67 -2.19 -8.93
N TYR A 265 -27.50 -2.97 -8.27
CA TYR A 265 -27.42 -4.42 -8.29
C TYR A 265 -28.46 -4.96 -9.25
N ARG A 266 -28.04 -5.94 -10.07
CA ARG A 266 -28.91 -6.74 -10.92
C ARG A 266 -28.85 -8.20 -10.50
N ASN A 267 -29.99 -8.87 -10.53
CA ASN A 267 -30.15 -10.25 -10.07
C ASN A 267 -29.58 -10.46 -8.66
N GLY A 268 -29.90 -9.55 -7.73
CA GLY A 268 -29.39 -9.59 -6.36
C GLY A 268 -29.75 -10.87 -5.58
N ASP A 269 -30.76 -11.62 -6.01
CA ASP A 269 -31.13 -12.93 -5.46
C ASP A 269 -30.25 -14.09 -5.92
N GLU A 270 -29.42 -13.88 -6.95
CA GLU A 270 -28.51 -14.87 -7.53
C GLU A 270 -27.09 -14.85 -6.92
N ALA A 271 -26.91 -14.12 -5.82
CA ALA A 271 -25.70 -14.14 -5.00
C ALA A 271 -26.04 -13.92 -3.52
N PHE A 272 -25.38 -14.66 -2.62
CA PHE A 272 -25.43 -14.43 -1.17
C PHE A 272 -24.10 -13.88 -0.70
N GLY A 273 -24.11 -12.95 0.26
CA GLY A 273 -22.86 -12.41 0.76
C GLY A 273 -22.96 -11.12 1.58
N THR A 274 -21.82 -10.45 1.67
CA THR A 274 -21.62 -9.16 2.33
C THR A 274 -21.02 -8.16 1.37
N TYR A 275 -21.23 -6.88 1.62
CA TYR A 275 -20.54 -5.81 0.91
C TYR A 275 -20.36 -4.60 1.82
N SER A 276 -19.36 -3.78 1.52
CA SER A 276 -19.16 -2.47 2.12
C SER A 276 -18.52 -1.55 1.09
N PHE A 277 -18.91 -0.28 1.09
CA PHE A 277 -18.23 0.77 0.34
C PHE A 277 -18.55 2.14 0.92
N VAL A 278 -17.66 3.09 0.67
CA VAL A 278 -17.79 4.48 1.13
C VAL A 278 -18.03 5.38 -0.08
N ILE A 279 -19.08 6.20 -0.01
CA ILE A 279 -19.38 7.25 -0.99
C ILE A 279 -19.10 8.63 -0.39
N ASP A 280 -18.83 9.61 -1.25
CA ASP A 280 -18.38 10.93 -0.81
C ASP A 280 -19.52 11.93 -0.52
N ASP A 281 -20.70 11.73 -1.11
CA ASP A 281 -21.87 12.59 -0.92
C ASP A 281 -23.14 11.90 -1.48
N PRO A 282 -23.99 11.26 -0.66
CA PRO A 282 -25.32 10.88 -1.13
C PRO A 282 -26.25 12.09 -1.12
N ASP A 283 -26.99 12.34 -2.21
CA ASP A 283 -28.26 13.06 -2.08
C ASP A 283 -29.22 12.16 -1.27
N ASP A 284 -29.96 12.74 -0.31
CA ASP A 284 -30.87 12.29 0.78
C ASP A 284 -31.47 10.84 0.80
N THR A 285 -30.83 9.85 0.17
CA THR A 285 -31.37 8.51 -0.16
C THR A 285 -30.70 7.39 0.64
N ALA A 286 -29.51 7.65 1.18
CA ALA A 286 -28.79 6.75 2.07
C ALA A 286 -29.05 7.07 3.55
N SER A 287 -29.74 8.17 3.88
CA SER A 287 -30.06 8.52 5.26
C SER A 287 -31.07 7.53 5.86
N ASP A 288 -30.65 6.84 6.94
CA ASP A 288 -31.51 6.08 7.87
C ASP A 288 -31.94 4.64 7.47
N TRP A 289 -30.94 3.76 7.24
CA TRP A 289 -31.20 2.31 7.18
C TRP A 289 -30.88 1.61 8.51
N SER A 290 -31.87 1.54 9.39
CA SER A 290 -31.80 0.80 10.67
C SER A 290 -31.79 -0.74 10.53
N SER A 291 -31.82 -1.28 9.30
CA SER A 291 -31.86 -2.73 9.02
C SER A 291 -31.20 -3.03 7.70
N ARG A 292 -30.52 -4.19 7.57
CA ARG A 292 -29.78 -4.64 6.37
C ARG A 292 -30.48 -4.29 5.03
N PRO A 293 -29.77 -3.70 4.06
CA PRO A 293 -28.42 -3.14 4.19
C PRO A 293 -28.42 -1.90 5.11
N TYR A 294 -27.32 -1.62 5.78
CA TYR A 294 -27.16 -0.52 6.72
C TYR A 294 -26.49 0.68 6.06
N VAL A 295 -26.74 1.85 6.64
CA VAL A 295 -25.99 3.08 6.34
C VAL A 295 -25.50 3.69 7.63
N ALA A 296 -24.24 4.14 7.61
CA ALA A 296 -23.62 4.88 8.69
C ALA A 296 -22.78 6.04 8.14
N ASP A 297 -22.50 7.00 9.00
CA ASP A 297 -21.52 8.05 8.70
C ASP A 297 -20.13 7.42 8.49
N ALA A 298 -19.30 8.06 7.66
CA ALA A 298 -17.95 7.61 7.39
C ALA A 298 -17.03 8.78 7.05
N LEU A 299 -15.75 8.47 6.90
CA LEU A 299 -14.75 9.39 6.37
C LEU A 299 -14.35 8.91 4.97
N TYR A 300 -14.63 9.73 3.96
CA TYR A 300 -14.24 9.45 2.58
C TYR A 300 -12.74 9.71 2.35
N ARG A 301 -12.20 10.71 3.04
CA ARG A 301 -10.79 11.12 2.98
C ARG A 301 -10.38 11.83 4.26
N VAL A 302 -9.14 11.62 4.67
CA VAL A 302 -8.49 12.40 5.72
C VAL A 302 -7.15 12.89 5.19
N ASN A 303 -6.77 14.12 5.51
CA ASN A 303 -5.42 14.63 5.31
C ASN A 303 -4.73 14.71 6.68
N VAL A 304 -3.50 14.19 6.75
CA VAL A 304 -2.73 14.11 7.98
C VAL A 304 -1.34 14.67 7.72
N GLU A 305 -0.94 15.64 8.52
CA GLU A 305 0.44 16.10 8.55
C GLU A 305 1.26 15.19 9.47
N ILE A 306 2.34 14.64 8.92
CA ILE A 306 3.31 13.81 9.63
C ILE A 306 4.63 14.58 9.67
N ARG A 307 5.17 14.79 10.87
CA ARG A 307 6.51 15.35 11.06
C ARG A 307 7.39 14.39 11.82
N HIS A 308 8.62 14.24 11.34
CA HIS A 308 9.64 13.40 11.92
C HIS A 308 10.96 14.16 11.97
N ARG A 309 11.48 14.40 13.17
CA ARG A 309 12.70 15.19 13.37
C ARG A 309 13.70 14.47 14.26
N THR A 310 14.90 14.32 13.73
CA THR A 310 16.11 13.84 14.43
C THR A 310 17.13 14.99 14.48
N PRO A 311 18.29 14.82 15.15
CA PRO A 311 19.38 15.80 15.09
C PRO A 311 19.93 16.03 13.67
N GLU A 312 19.77 15.05 12.79
CA GLU A 312 20.39 15.02 11.45
C GLU A 312 19.37 15.24 10.33
N LEU A 313 18.07 15.04 10.59
CA LEU A 313 16.98 15.15 9.62
C LEU A 313 15.77 15.90 10.18
N THR A 314 15.12 16.69 9.33
CA THR A 314 13.75 17.17 9.58
C THR A 314 12.91 16.84 8.36
N TYR A 315 11.91 15.99 8.57
CA TYR A 315 10.95 15.53 7.59
C TYR A 315 9.56 16.03 7.97
N GLY A 316 8.78 16.45 6.97
CA GLY A 316 7.41 16.88 7.12
C GLY A 316 6.64 16.72 5.82
N GLU A 317 5.52 16.03 5.85
CA GLU A 317 4.66 15.80 4.69
C GLU A 317 3.19 15.81 5.12
N GLU A 318 2.32 16.28 4.23
CA GLU A 318 0.88 16.02 4.34
C GLU A 318 0.53 14.78 3.51
N VAL A 319 0.11 13.72 4.20
CA VAL A 319 -0.32 12.47 3.60
C VAL A 319 -1.84 12.48 3.49
N ARG A 320 -2.33 12.11 2.31
CA ARG A 320 -3.76 11.87 2.06
C ARG A 320 -4.08 10.41 2.39
N LEU A 321 -4.93 10.20 3.38
CA LEU A 321 -5.51 8.91 3.72
C LEU A 321 -6.85 8.74 3.02
N ALA A 322 -7.01 7.60 2.39
CA ALA A 322 -8.09 7.31 1.49
C ALA A 322 -8.37 5.80 1.50
N PRO A 323 -9.49 5.34 2.08
CA PRO A 323 -9.77 3.91 2.11
C PRO A 323 -9.97 3.39 0.67
N GLY A 324 -9.38 2.22 0.36
CA GLY A 324 -9.48 1.56 -0.94
C GLY A 324 -8.93 2.32 -2.15
N GLU A 325 -8.05 3.31 -1.97
CA GLU A 325 -7.32 3.92 -3.09
C GLU A 325 -6.29 2.92 -3.64
N ARG A 326 -6.24 2.74 -4.96
CA ARG A 326 -5.25 1.86 -5.58
C ARG A 326 -3.85 2.41 -5.32
N ASP A 327 -2.96 1.56 -4.85
CA ASP A 327 -1.53 1.80 -5.00
C ASP A 327 -1.22 1.96 -6.49
N ALA A 328 -0.77 3.15 -6.87
CA ALA A 328 -0.47 3.53 -8.24
C ALA A 328 0.84 2.91 -8.74
#